data_AF-A0A4R2L9H8-F1
#
_entry.id   AF-A0A4R2L9H8-F1
#
_cell.length_a   1.000
_cell.length_b   1.000
_cell.length_c   1.000
_cell.angle_alpha   90.00
_cell.angle_beta   90.00
_cell.angle_gamma   90.00
#
_symmetry.space_group_name_H-M   'P 1'
#
loop_
_entity.id
_entity.type
_entity.pdbx_description
1 polymer ?
#
loop_
_entity_poly.entity_id
_entity_poly.type
_entity_poly.pdbx_seq_one_letter_code
_entity_poly.pdbx_strand_id
1 'polypeptide(L)'
;MKTRFEWLAAAGLACALLVAGPVRAAEPLVVTGKHWTSASTEQKKAFLIGAVSVVNVEHEFQGDKLPKSRKSAIPTLYKGLAGMTFPQLEQAIDAYYAGKPDALGTPVLHVMWDIALANTKAQ
;
A
#
# COMPACT_ATOMS: atom_id res chain seq x y z
N MET A 1 -54.46 12.26 -24.81
CA MET A 1 -53.29 11.34 -24.94
C MET A 1 -52.02 11.80 -24.21
N LYS A 2 -52.02 12.93 -23.47
CA LYS A 2 -50.84 13.45 -22.75
C LYS A 2 -50.60 12.83 -21.36
N THR A 3 -51.65 12.38 -20.68
CA THR A 3 -51.52 11.89 -19.30
C THR A 3 -50.81 10.55 -19.20
N ARG A 4 -51.01 9.62 -20.14
CA ARG A 4 -50.46 8.24 -20.07
C ARG A 4 -48.94 8.18 -20.24
N PHE A 5 -48.35 9.19 -20.88
CA PHE A 5 -46.92 9.24 -21.18
C PHE A 5 -46.10 9.78 -19.98
N GLU A 6 -46.70 10.67 -19.18
CA GLU A 6 -46.07 11.25 -17.99
C GLU A 6 -45.94 10.20 -16.86
N TRP A 7 -46.92 9.31 -16.70
CA TRP A 7 -46.84 8.22 -15.71
C TRP A 7 -45.78 7.16 -16.06
N LEU A 8 -45.56 6.90 -17.36
CA LEU A 8 -44.52 5.96 -17.81
C LEU A 8 -43.12 6.54 -17.62
N ALA A 9 -42.94 7.84 -17.82
CA ALA A 9 -41.66 8.52 -17.56
C ALA A 9 -41.31 8.56 -16.06
N ALA A 10 -42.28 8.82 -15.19
CA ALA A 10 -42.08 8.83 -13.74
C ALA A 10 -41.76 7.43 -13.17
N ALA A 11 -42.41 6.38 -13.67
CA ALA A 11 -42.15 5.00 -13.26
C ALA A 11 -40.75 4.51 -13.70
N GLY A 12 -40.28 4.91 -14.88
CA GLY A 12 -38.94 4.56 -15.37
C GLY A 12 -37.81 5.15 -14.52
N LEU A 13 -37.97 6.39 -14.03
CA LEU A 13 -36.98 7.05 -13.19
C LEU A 13 -36.90 6.46 -11.78
N ALA A 14 -38.02 5.98 -11.22
CA ALA A 14 -38.05 5.33 -9.92
C ALA A 14 -37.37 3.94 -9.93
N CYS A 15 -37.49 3.19 -11.03
CA CYS A 15 -36.81 1.89 -11.18
C CYS A 15 -35.29 2.02 -11.33
N ALA A 16 -34.80 3.11 -11.96
CA ALA A 16 -33.35 3.32 -12.15
C ALA A 16 -32.60 3.58 -10.83
N LEU A 17 -33.26 4.16 -9.82
CA LEU A 17 -32.65 4.44 -8.51
C LEU A 17 -32.54 3.22 -7.59
N LEU A 18 -33.28 2.14 -7.87
CA LEU A 18 -33.27 0.91 -7.05
C LEU A 18 -32.19 -0.10 -7.47
N VAL A 19 -31.53 0.11 -8.62
CA VAL A 19 -30.51 -0.82 -9.16
C VAL A 19 -29.08 -0.37 -8.80
N ALA A 20 -28.88 0.86 -8.34
CA ALA A 20 -27.60 1.34 -7.85
C ALA A 20 -27.34 0.86 -6.41
N GLY A 21 -26.98 -0.43 -6.27
CA GLY A 21 -26.37 -0.92 -5.03
C GLY A 21 -25.07 -0.14 -4.73
N PRO A 22 -24.66 -0.01 -3.45
CA PRO A 22 -23.43 0.68 -3.13
C PRO A 22 -22.25 -0.01 -3.82
N VAL A 23 -21.56 0.69 -4.71
CA VAL A 23 -20.22 0.29 -5.17
C VAL A 23 -19.32 0.40 -3.95
N ARG A 24 -19.12 -0.70 -3.23
CA ARG A 24 -18.08 -0.78 -2.22
C ARG A 24 -16.77 -0.77 -2.98
N ALA A 25 -15.97 0.28 -2.79
CA ALA A 25 -14.59 0.29 -3.24
C ALA A 25 -13.93 -0.97 -2.67
N ALA A 26 -13.32 -1.78 -3.54
CA ALA A 26 -12.55 -2.93 -3.08
C ALA A 26 -11.42 -2.40 -2.18
N GLU A 27 -11.32 -2.91 -0.96
CA GLU A 27 -10.19 -2.56 -0.11
C GLU A 27 -8.90 -3.02 -0.79
N PRO A 28 -7.87 -2.15 -0.87
CA PRO A 28 -6.61 -2.55 -1.47
C PRO A 28 -6.02 -3.71 -0.67
N LEU A 29 -5.46 -4.70 -1.37
CA LEU A 29 -4.76 -5.80 -0.72
C LEU A 29 -3.48 -5.25 -0.08
N VAL A 30 -3.43 -5.22 1.25
CA VAL A 30 -2.30 -4.69 2.01
C VAL A 30 -1.74 -5.77 2.94
N VAL A 31 -0.43 -6.00 2.85
CA VAL A 31 0.29 -6.84 3.80
C VAL A 31 0.52 -6.03 5.07
N THR A 32 0.00 -6.51 6.19
CA THR A 32 0.02 -5.85 7.50
C THR A 32 0.85 -6.66 8.48
N GLY A 33 1.06 -6.14 9.68
CA GLY A 33 1.67 -6.89 10.78
C GLY A 33 1.00 -8.24 11.04
N LYS A 34 -0.34 -8.33 10.94
CA LYS A 34 -1.05 -9.61 11.08
C LYS A 34 -0.54 -10.68 10.11
N HIS A 35 -0.46 -10.33 8.83
CA HIS A 35 0.05 -11.22 7.78
C HIS A 35 1.52 -11.57 8.03
N TRP A 36 2.33 -10.56 8.35
CA TRP A 36 3.76 -10.70 8.58
C TRP A 36 4.09 -11.63 9.75
N THR A 37 3.44 -11.45 10.91
CA THR A 37 3.73 -12.25 12.11
C THR A 37 3.28 -13.70 11.97
N SER A 38 2.31 -13.98 11.10
CA SER A 38 1.88 -15.36 10.78
C SER A 38 2.65 -16.01 9.64
N ALA A 39 3.44 -15.24 8.89
CA ALA A 39 4.10 -15.71 7.68
C ALA A 39 5.35 -16.54 8.01
N SER A 40 5.63 -17.54 7.17
CA SER A 40 6.90 -18.25 7.21
C SER A 40 8.06 -17.33 6.79
N THR A 41 9.29 -17.72 7.14
CA THR A 41 10.50 -17.00 6.73
C THR A 41 10.60 -16.88 5.20
N GLU A 42 10.23 -17.90 4.45
CA GLU A 42 10.23 -17.89 2.98
C GLU A 42 9.21 -16.89 2.43
N GLN A 43 8.02 -16.81 3.03
CA GLN A 43 6.98 -15.85 2.64
C GLN A 43 7.43 -14.41 2.90
N LYS A 44 8.04 -14.15 4.07
CA LYS A 44 8.64 -12.84 4.39
C LYS A 44 9.72 -12.47 3.39
N LYS A 45 10.65 -13.39 3.10
CA LYS A 45 11.72 -13.17 2.10
C LYS A 45 11.16 -12.88 0.71
N ALA A 46 10.20 -13.66 0.24
CA ALA A 46 9.56 -13.44 -1.06
C ALA A 46 8.90 -12.06 -1.14
N PHE A 47 8.20 -11.64 -0.08
CA PHE A 47 7.62 -10.30 0.01
C PHE A 47 8.70 -9.21 -0.07
N LEU A 48 9.79 -9.34 0.70
CA LEU A 48 10.88 -8.35 0.70
C LEU A 48 11.59 -8.27 -0.65
N ILE A 49 11.85 -9.41 -1.30
CA ILE A 49 12.44 -9.47 -2.64
C ILE A 49 11.55 -8.70 -3.63
N GLY A 50 10.23 -8.96 -3.61
CA GLY A 50 9.28 -8.25 -4.46
C GLY A 50 9.24 -6.75 -4.18
N ALA A 51 9.13 -6.37 -2.90
CA ALA A 51 9.06 -4.96 -2.49
C ALA A 51 10.30 -4.17 -2.90
N VAL A 52 11.50 -4.71 -2.65
CA VAL A 52 12.77 -4.06 -3.03
C VAL A 52 12.92 -4.00 -4.55
N SER A 53 12.48 -5.03 -5.28
CA SER A 53 12.50 -5.02 -6.75
C SER A 53 11.64 -3.88 -7.32
N VAL A 54 10.44 -3.67 -6.79
CA VAL A 54 9.57 -2.54 -7.18
C VAL A 54 10.21 -1.20 -6.84
N VAL A 55 10.83 -1.07 -5.65
CA VAL A 55 11.55 0.16 -5.29
C VAL A 55 12.67 0.48 -6.28
N ASN A 56 13.45 -0.52 -6.69
CA ASN A 56 14.53 -0.33 -7.65
C ASN A 56 14.02 0.07 -9.04
N VAL A 57 13.02 -0.66 -9.57
CA VAL A 57 12.42 -0.35 -10.88
C VAL A 57 11.81 1.05 -10.88
N GLU A 58 11.07 1.41 -9.85
CA GLU A 58 10.48 2.76 -9.74
C GLU A 58 11.54 3.84 -9.59
N HIS A 59 12.64 3.57 -8.88
CA HIS A 59 13.73 4.53 -8.74
C HIS A 59 14.39 4.80 -10.10
N GLU A 60 14.71 3.73 -10.83
CA GLU A 60 15.28 3.81 -12.18
C GLU A 60 14.33 4.53 -13.16
N PHE A 61 13.02 4.22 -13.08
CA PHE A 61 12.02 4.85 -13.94
C PHE A 61 11.80 6.34 -13.62
N GLN A 62 11.85 6.72 -12.33
CA GLN A 62 11.71 8.12 -11.92
C GLN A 62 12.89 8.97 -12.41
N GLY A 63 14.09 8.39 -12.47
CA GLY A 63 15.33 9.10 -12.78
C GLY A 63 15.52 10.36 -11.94
N ASP A 64 16.30 11.32 -12.44
CA ASP A 64 16.58 12.59 -11.75
C ASP A 64 15.44 13.62 -11.84
N LYS A 65 14.31 13.28 -12.46
CA LYS A 65 13.34 14.27 -12.98
C LYS A 65 11.94 14.18 -12.37
N LEU A 66 11.82 13.68 -11.14
CA LEU A 66 10.56 13.83 -10.41
C LEU A 66 10.25 15.32 -10.21
N PRO A 67 9.12 15.85 -10.72
CA PRO A 67 8.72 17.21 -10.44
C PRO A 67 8.60 17.40 -8.93
N LYS A 68 9.09 18.52 -8.37
CA LYS A 68 9.01 18.81 -6.92
C LYS A 68 7.59 18.74 -6.35
N SER A 69 6.57 18.90 -7.19
CA SER A 69 5.16 18.77 -6.83
C SER A 69 4.69 17.32 -6.61
N ARG A 70 5.42 16.32 -7.12
CA ARG A 70 5.09 14.90 -6.95
C ARG A 70 5.84 14.34 -5.74
N LYS A 71 5.10 14.03 -4.68
CA LYS A 71 5.64 13.30 -3.51
C LYS A 71 5.83 11.82 -3.89
N SER A 72 6.98 11.25 -3.54
CA SER A 72 7.32 9.84 -3.79
C SER A 72 7.96 9.24 -2.55
N ALA A 73 7.59 8.01 -2.23
CA ALA A 73 8.24 7.23 -1.17
C ALA A 73 9.53 6.53 -1.64
N ILE A 74 9.81 6.56 -2.94
CA ILE A 74 10.89 5.78 -3.52
C ILE A 74 12.27 6.34 -3.16
N PRO A 75 12.54 7.67 -3.16
CA PRO A 75 13.87 8.18 -2.84
C PRO A 75 14.34 7.83 -1.41
N THR A 76 13.46 7.88 -0.42
CA THR A 76 13.81 7.51 0.96
C THR A 76 13.96 6.01 1.11
N LEU A 77 13.09 5.20 0.49
CA LEU A 77 13.24 3.73 0.51
C LEU A 77 14.56 3.33 -0.14
N TYR A 78 14.86 3.85 -1.32
CA TYR A 78 16.08 3.52 -2.06
C TYR A 78 17.33 3.88 -1.26
N LYS A 79 17.42 5.10 -0.72
CA LYS A 79 18.58 5.55 0.07
C LYS A 79 18.67 4.88 1.44
N GLY A 80 17.54 4.78 2.15
CA GLY A 80 17.49 4.29 3.53
C GLY A 80 17.64 2.78 3.66
N LEU A 81 17.33 2.02 2.60
CA LEU A 81 17.59 0.59 2.54
C LEU A 81 18.95 0.25 1.91
N ALA A 82 19.66 1.24 1.35
CA ALA A 82 20.99 1.02 0.78
C ALA A 82 21.95 0.44 1.83
N GLY A 83 22.63 -0.66 1.47
CA GLY A 83 23.55 -1.36 2.37
C GLY A 83 22.89 -2.31 3.37
N MET A 84 21.56 -2.35 3.46
CA MET A 84 20.87 -3.38 4.24
C MET A 84 20.83 -4.71 3.48
N THR A 85 20.98 -5.80 4.21
CA THR A 85 20.71 -7.16 3.72
C THR A 85 19.26 -7.55 3.99
N PHE A 86 18.70 -8.49 3.21
CA PHE A 86 17.35 -9.01 3.45
C PHE A 86 17.14 -9.52 4.89
N PRO A 87 18.06 -10.29 5.51
CA PRO A 87 17.91 -10.70 6.90
C PRO A 87 17.86 -9.54 7.89
N GLN A 88 18.65 -8.48 7.70
CA GLN A 88 18.62 -7.29 8.56
C GLN A 88 17.28 -6.55 8.44
N LEU A 89 16.75 -6.44 7.22
CA LEU A 89 15.44 -5.82 7.00
C LEU A 89 14.31 -6.65 7.61
N GLU A 90 14.33 -7.97 7.43
CA GLU A 90 13.39 -8.90 8.06
C GLU A 90 13.41 -8.75 9.59
N GLN A 91 14.60 -8.78 10.19
CA GLN A 91 14.79 -8.64 11.63
C GLN A 91 14.30 -7.28 12.15
N ALA A 92 14.53 -6.19 11.42
CA ALA A 92 14.07 -4.87 11.82
C ALA A 92 12.53 -4.76 11.82
N ILE A 93 11.86 -5.39 10.84
CA ILE A 93 10.41 -5.44 10.78
C ILE A 93 9.85 -6.36 11.89
N ASP A 94 10.49 -7.51 12.13
CA ASP A 94 10.12 -8.40 13.24
C ASP A 94 10.23 -7.67 14.59
N ALA A 95 11.32 -6.94 14.82
CA ALA A 95 11.52 -6.14 16.02
C ALA A 95 10.46 -5.04 16.18
N TYR A 96 10.04 -4.40 15.08
CA TYR A 96 8.98 -3.40 15.11
C TYR A 96 7.67 -3.98 15.65
N TYR A 97 7.20 -5.11 15.10
CA TYR A 97 5.92 -5.70 15.50
C TYR A 97 6.00 -6.39 16.86
N ALA A 98 7.14 -7.00 17.21
CA ALA A 98 7.35 -7.55 18.55
C ALA A 98 7.31 -6.46 19.63
N GLY A 99 7.85 -5.27 19.36
CA GLY A 99 7.83 -4.13 20.27
C GLY A 99 6.52 -3.34 20.28
N LYS A 100 5.61 -3.59 19.34
CA LYS A 100 4.33 -2.87 19.18
C LYS A 100 3.18 -3.81 18.83
N PRO A 101 2.71 -4.65 19.78
CA PRO A 101 1.62 -5.60 19.52
C PRO A 101 0.33 -4.93 19.02
N ASP A 102 0.09 -3.68 19.40
CA ASP A 102 -1.08 -2.89 19.05
C ASP A 102 -1.02 -2.41 17.58
N ALA A 103 0.18 -2.44 16.97
CA ALA A 103 0.45 -1.92 15.64
C ALA A 103 0.33 -2.97 14.54
N LEU A 104 -0.24 -4.16 14.80
CA LEU A 104 -0.39 -5.22 13.80
C LEU A 104 -1.28 -4.83 12.60
N GLY A 105 -2.09 -3.78 12.73
CA GLY A 105 -2.83 -3.18 11.61
C GLY A 105 -1.97 -2.33 10.66
N THR A 106 -0.75 -1.97 11.06
CA THR A 106 0.15 -1.15 10.25
C THR A 106 0.62 -1.94 9.03
N PRO A 107 0.66 -1.34 7.83
CA PRO A 107 1.21 -1.98 6.64
C PRO A 107 2.70 -2.25 6.76
N VAL A 108 3.18 -3.40 6.27
CA VAL A 108 4.61 -3.74 6.26
C VAL A 108 5.42 -2.73 5.44
N LEU A 109 4.90 -2.28 4.30
CA LEU A 109 5.56 -1.24 3.50
C LEU A 109 5.68 0.11 4.24
N HIS A 110 4.74 0.42 5.14
CA HIS A 110 4.84 1.61 5.99
C HIS A 110 5.99 1.43 6.99
N VAL A 111 6.07 0.26 7.64
CA VAL A 111 7.17 -0.05 8.56
C VAL A 111 8.52 -0.01 7.84
N MET A 112 8.61 -0.56 6.63
CA MET A 112 9.81 -0.46 5.78
C MET A 112 10.19 0.99 5.50
N TRP A 113 9.20 1.86 5.23
CA TRP A 113 9.43 3.29 5.06
C TRP A 113 9.96 3.95 6.33
N ASP A 114 9.40 3.66 7.51
CA ASP A 114 9.88 4.22 8.78
C ASP A 114 11.33 3.81 9.07
N ILE A 115 11.67 2.54 8.83
CA ILE A 115 13.04 2.01 8.95
C ILE A 115 13.97 2.77 8.00
N ALA A 116 13.60 2.85 6.71
CA ALA A 116 14.39 3.56 5.71
C ALA A 116 14.56 5.04 6.08
N LEU A 117 13.50 5.71 6.53
CA LEU A 117 13.54 7.10 6.97
C LEU A 117 14.48 7.29 8.16
N ALA A 118 14.46 6.37 9.12
CA ALA A 118 15.40 6.41 10.25
C ALA A 118 16.85 6.29 9.78
N ASN A 119 17.13 5.36 8.85
CA ASN A 119 18.46 5.16 8.30
C ASN A 119 18.95 6.35 7.46
N THR A 120 18.07 7.01 6.69
CA THR A 120 18.47 8.22 5.93
C THR A 120 18.88 9.39 6.82
N LYS A 121 18.41 9.45 8.08
CA LYS A 121 18.81 10.48 9.04
C LYS A 121 20.12 10.17 9.76
N ALA A 122 20.55 8.91 9.73
CA ALA A 122 21.77 8.44 10.38
C ALA A 122 23.00 8.50 9.47
N GLN A 123 22.80 8.75 8.17
CA GLN A 123 23.83 8.93 7.14
C GLN A 123 24.11 10.43 6.93
#